data_AF-A0A2S9BUA4-F1
#
_entry.id   AF-A0A2S9BUA4-F1
#
_cell.length_a   1.000
_cell.length_b   1.000
_cell.length_c   1.000
_cell.angle_alpha   90.00
_cell.angle_beta   90.00
_cell.angle_gamma   90.00
#
_symmetry.space_group_name_H-M   'P 1'
#
loop_
_entity.id
_entity.type
_entity.pdbx_description
1 polymer ?
#
loop_
_entity_poly.entity_id
_entity_poly.type
_entity_poly.pdbx_seq_one_letter_code
_entity_poly.pdbx_strand_id
1 'polypeptide(L)'
;MLELAGAMPVADVTVSAICAAAGVTRDTFYRHAESPVQLLADALSAEIDAAMEILPQTDAIGDGERALLEHIRRRASVYRGAMQPLLAAPVRSNLEASIRSGLLLWAELHSEIVPPVFADDPSAMRIAVAYAAAGTVGAIEEWLRSDDDDIDRAVRLILAASPEWWLR
;
A
#
# COMPACT_ATOMS: atom_id res chain seq x y z
N MET A 1 8.57 14.92 -5.62
CA MET A 1 8.51 13.56 -6.20
C MET A 1 7.12 13.22 -6.69
N LEU A 2 6.10 13.22 -5.81
CA LEU A 2 4.72 12.85 -6.17
C LEU A 2 4.11 13.67 -7.32
N GLU A 3 4.40 14.97 -7.39
CA GLU A 3 3.95 15.81 -8.51
C GLU A 3 4.53 15.36 -9.86
N LEU A 4 5.85 15.09 -9.91
CA LEU A 4 6.52 14.59 -11.11
C LEU A 4 5.96 13.23 -11.53
N ALA A 5 5.85 12.29 -10.58
CA ALA A 5 5.33 10.95 -10.85
C ALA A 5 3.82 10.94 -11.19
N GLY A 6 3.09 11.99 -10.83
CA GLY A 6 1.70 12.18 -11.24
C GLY A 6 1.55 12.70 -12.67
N ALA A 7 2.62 13.27 -13.24
CA ALA A 7 2.64 13.86 -14.58
C ALA A 7 3.37 12.99 -15.63
N MET A 8 4.21 12.05 -15.21
CA MET A 8 4.95 11.16 -16.12
C MET A 8 5.24 9.79 -15.46
N PRO A 9 5.50 8.74 -16.26
CA PRO A 9 5.93 7.45 -15.73
C PRO A 9 7.14 7.57 -14.82
N VAL A 10 7.20 6.78 -13.75
CA VAL A 10 8.31 6.86 -12.78
C VAL A 10 9.68 6.55 -13.43
N ALA A 11 9.68 5.74 -14.48
CA ALA A 11 10.86 5.40 -15.26
C ALA A 11 11.50 6.63 -15.96
N ASP A 12 10.70 7.67 -16.23
CA ASP A 12 11.16 8.89 -16.88
C ASP A 12 11.58 9.98 -15.87
N VAL A 13 11.31 9.77 -14.57
CA VAL A 13 11.66 10.72 -13.53
C VAL A 13 13.16 10.65 -13.22
N THR A 14 13.87 11.76 -13.44
CA THR A 14 15.31 11.85 -13.18
C THR A 14 15.62 12.51 -11.84
N VAL A 15 16.75 12.13 -11.23
CA VAL A 15 17.28 12.80 -10.01
C VAL A 15 17.44 14.31 -10.23
N SER A 16 17.92 14.73 -11.40
CA SER A 16 18.03 16.16 -11.75
C SER A 16 16.69 16.89 -11.73
N ALA A 17 15.63 16.29 -12.27
CA ALA A 17 14.29 16.87 -12.25
C ALA A 17 13.76 16.99 -10.82
N ILE A 18 13.99 15.96 -9.98
CA ILE A 18 13.61 15.98 -8.57
C ILE A 18 14.37 17.09 -7.82
N CYS A 19 15.69 17.16 -7.98
CA CYS A 19 16.53 18.18 -7.37
C CYS A 19 16.11 19.60 -7.77
N ALA A 20 15.81 19.81 -9.06
CA ALA A 20 15.35 21.10 -9.57
C ALA A 20 13.99 21.48 -8.99
N ALA A 21 13.04 20.55 -8.95
CA ALA A 21 11.71 20.80 -8.39
C ALA A 21 11.73 21.05 -6.86
N ALA A 22 12.62 20.36 -6.14
CA ALA A 22 12.72 20.46 -4.68
C ALA A 22 13.70 21.54 -4.20
N GLY A 23 14.47 22.18 -5.09
CA GLY A 23 15.48 23.17 -4.72
C GLY A 23 16.66 22.59 -3.93
N VAL A 24 17.02 21.32 -4.17
CA VAL A 24 18.09 20.60 -3.44
C VAL A 24 19.21 20.13 -4.37
N THR A 25 20.37 19.81 -3.80
CA THR A 25 21.50 19.23 -4.54
C THR A 25 21.33 17.72 -4.76
N ARG A 26 22.07 17.15 -5.72
CA ARG A 26 22.16 15.69 -5.88
C ARG A 26 22.74 15.00 -4.66
N ASP A 27 23.72 15.61 -4.01
CA ASP A 27 24.28 15.12 -2.74
C ASP A 27 23.20 15.01 -1.65
N THR A 28 22.32 16.01 -1.55
CA THR A 28 21.17 15.95 -0.63
C THR A 28 20.20 14.86 -1.02
N PHE A 29 19.90 14.67 -2.30
CA PHE A 29 19.06 13.56 -2.75
C PHE A 29 19.62 12.19 -2.32
N TYR A 30 20.88 11.91 -2.62
CA TYR A 30 21.49 10.60 -2.33
C TYR A 30 21.70 10.32 -0.83
N ARG A 31 21.61 11.34 0.04
CA ARG A 31 21.53 11.14 1.49
C ARG A 31 20.19 10.58 1.97
N HIS A 32 19.13 10.71 1.17
CA HIS A 32 17.78 10.32 1.55
C HIS A 32 17.18 9.21 0.69
N ALA A 33 17.65 9.02 -0.55
CA ALA A 33 17.12 8.00 -1.45
C ALA A 33 18.17 7.45 -2.41
N GLU A 34 18.08 6.15 -2.68
CA GLU A 34 18.98 5.45 -3.60
C GLU A 34 18.58 5.66 -5.07
N SER A 35 17.28 5.85 -5.33
CA SER A 35 16.72 6.05 -6.67
C SER A 35 15.41 6.84 -6.64
N PRO A 36 14.97 7.42 -7.76
CA PRO A 36 13.64 8.04 -7.87
C PRO A 36 12.51 7.09 -7.48
N VAL A 37 12.57 5.82 -7.91
CA VAL A 37 11.54 4.82 -7.60
C VAL A 37 11.50 4.51 -6.11
N GLN A 38 12.66 4.41 -5.45
CA GLN A 38 12.72 4.23 -4.00
C GLN A 38 12.13 5.44 -3.27
N LEU A 39 12.51 6.67 -3.66
CA LEU A 39 11.94 7.89 -3.09
C LEU A 39 10.41 7.95 -3.26
N LEU A 40 9.90 7.49 -4.40
CA LEU A 40 8.45 7.40 -4.62
C LEU A 40 7.80 6.40 -3.66
N ALA A 41 8.38 5.20 -3.55
CA ALA A 41 7.88 4.16 -2.67
C ALA A 41 7.84 4.63 -1.21
N ASP A 42 8.87 5.34 -0.76
CA ASP A 42 8.95 5.87 0.60
C ASP A 42 7.90 6.98 0.83
N ALA A 43 7.72 7.86 -0.14
CA ALA A 43 6.71 8.92 -0.07
C ALA A 43 5.27 8.36 -0.03
N LEU A 44 4.98 7.32 -0.82
CA LEU A 44 3.68 6.65 -0.80
C LEU A 44 3.46 5.89 0.51
N SER A 45 4.48 5.18 1.01
CA SER A 45 4.43 4.47 2.30
C SER A 45 4.08 5.44 3.43
N ALA A 46 4.73 6.60 3.49
CA ALA A 46 4.44 7.60 4.52
C ALA A 46 2.99 8.11 4.48
N GLU A 47 2.40 8.26 3.29
CA GLU A 47 0.98 8.63 3.15
C GLU A 47 0.03 7.49 3.54
N ILE A 48 0.41 6.23 3.29
CA ILE A 48 -0.37 5.06 3.72
C ILE A 48 -0.32 4.94 5.24
N ASP A 49 0.86 5.06 5.84
CA ASP A 49 1.03 4.96 7.30
C ASP A 49 0.15 5.99 8.01
N ALA A 50 0.12 7.23 7.50
CA ALA A 50 -0.79 8.28 7.99
C ALA A 50 -2.28 7.94 7.79
N ALA A 51 -2.64 7.33 6.66
CA ALA A 51 -4.02 6.90 6.40
C ALA A 51 -4.44 5.73 7.32
N MET A 52 -3.50 4.88 7.73
CA MET A 52 -3.74 3.72 8.59
C MET A 52 -3.77 4.05 10.08
N GLU A 53 -3.53 5.30 10.48
CA GLU A 53 -3.71 5.77 11.86
C GLU A 53 -5.14 5.61 12.38
N ILE A 54 -6.11 5.34 11.48
CA ILE A 54 -7.51 5.05 11.79
C ILE A 54 -7.76 3.62 12.32
N LEU A 55 -6.81 2.70 12.13
CA LEU A 55 -7.01 1.27 12.45
C LEU A 55 -7.31 1.02 13.93
N PRO A 56 -6.68 1.72 14.91
CA PRO A 56 -7.01 1.52 16.32
C PRO A 56 -8.38 2.03 16.74
N GLN A 57 -9.04 2.86 15.93
CA GLN A 57 -10.33 3.48 16.25
C GLN A 57 -11.49 2.93 15.41
N THR A 58 -11.25 1.99 14.49
CA THR A 58 -12.31 1.34 13.72
C THR A 58 -12.76 0.04 14.37
N ASP A 59 -14.05 -0.26 14.22
CA ASP A 59 -14.69 -1.50 14.65
C ASP A 59 -14.61 -2.61 13.58
N ALA A 60 -14.16 -2.30 12.35
CA ALA A 60 -14.11 -3.25 11.25
C ALA A 60 -12.90 -3.04 10.33
N ILE A 61 -12.23 -4.13 9.96
CA ILE A 61 -11.09 -4.11 9.01
C ILE A 61 -11.44 -3.44 7.67
N GLY A 62 -12.73 -3.46 7.29
CA GLY A 62 -13.23 -2.84 6.07
C GLY A 62 -13.04 -1.32 6.02
N ASP A 63 -12.96 -0.62 7.15
CA ASP A 63 -12.65 0.82 7.15
C ASP A 63 -11.17 1.08 6.85
N GLY A 64 -10.28 0.21 7.33
CA GLY A 64 -8.87 0.21 6.94
C GLY A 64 -8.70 -0.03 5.45
N GLU A 65 -9.40 -1.04 4.90
CA GLU A 65 -9.41 -1.33 3.46
C GLU A 65 -9.93 -0.12 2.65
N ARG A 66 -11.01 0.53 3.12
CA ARG A 66 -11.54 1.75 2.48
C ARG A 66 -10.51 2.88 2.48
N ALA A 67 -9.88 3.17 3.62
CA ALA A 67 -8.88 4.24 3.70
C ALA A 67 -7.66 3.99 2.81
N LEU A 68 -7.23 2.73 2.70
CA LEU A 68 -6.18 2.33 1.76
C LEU A 68 -6.61 2.62 0.32
N LEU A 69 -7.80 2.16 -0.10
CA LEU A 69 -8.29 2.38 -1.46
C LEU A 69 -8.56 3.87 -1.78
N GLU A 70 -8.97 4.66 -0.79
CA GLU A 70 -9.07 6.12 -0.93
C GLU A 70 -7.71 6.77 -1.19
N HIS A 71 -6.66 6.34 -0.51
CA HIS A 71 -5.29 6.75 -0.81
C HIS A 71 -4.87 6.35 -2.23
N ILE A 72 -5.06 5.08 -2.60
CA ILE A 72 -4.74 4.57 -3.94
C ILE A 72 -5.45 5.39 -5.01
N ARG A 73 -6.75 5.66 -4.86
CA ARG A 73 -7.54 6.47 -5.81
C ARG A 73 -7.01 7.89 -5.93
N ARG A 74 -6.71 8.54 -4.81
CA ARG A 74 -6.14 9.90 -4.77
C ARG A 74 -4.79 9.98 -5.49
N ARG A 75 -4.03 8.87 -5.50
CA ARG A 75 -2.72 8.73 -6.14
C ARG A 75 -2.76 7.85 -7.40
N ALA A 76 -3.92 7.64 -8.02
CA ALA A 76 -4.08 6.65 -9.09
C ALA A 76 -3.16 6.90 -10.29
N SER A 77 -2.93 8.16 -10.69
CA SER A 77 -1.99 8.49 -11.78
C SER A 77 -0.56 8.09 -11.45
N VAL A 78 -0.13 8.28 -10.19
CA VAL A 78 1.19 7.92 -9.69
C VAL A 78 1.37 6.41 -9.67
N TYR A 79 0.40 5.67 -9.13
CA TYR A 79 0.44 4.21 -9.11
C TYR A 79 0.44 3.61 -10.51
N ARG A 80 -0.44 4.09 -11.41
CA ARG A 80 -0.47 3.67 -12.82
C ARG A 80 0.84 4.01 -13.54
N GLY A 81 1.41 5.20 -13.30
CA GLY A 81 2.71 5.61 -13.84
C GLY A 81 3.89 4.79 -13.34
N ALA A 82 3.72 4.03 -12.25
CA ALA A 82 4.71 3.11 -11.70
C ALA A 82 4.44 1.63 -12.07
N MET A 83 3.49 1.33 -12.96
CA MET A 83 3.02 -0.05 -13.22
C MET A 83 3.34 -0.54 -14.66
N GLN A 84 4.23 -1.54 -14.81
CA GLN A 84 4.59 -2.22 -16.08
C GLN A 84 5.19 -3.64 -15.85
N PRO A 85 4.43 -4.76 -15.99
CA PRO A 85 2.97 -4.89 -15.91
C PRO A 85 2.44 -4.84 -14.46
N LEU A 86 3.34 -5.01 -13.48
CA LEU A 86 3.08 -4.89 -12.04
C LEU A 86 3.65 -3.56 -11.54
N LEU A 87 3.29 -3.16 -10.32
CA LEU A 87 3.93 -2.04 -9.65
C LEU A 87 5.44 -2.24 -9.60
N ALA A 88 6.19 -1.16 -9.83
CA ALA A 88 7.63 -1.15 -9.72
C ALA A 88 8.05 -1.72 -8.35
N ALA A 89 9.08 -2.58 -8.34
CA ALA A 89 9.37 -3.43 -7.20
C ALA A 89 9.46 -2.69 -5.85
N PRO A 90 10.11 -1.51 -5.72
CA PRO A 90 10.10 -0.76 -4.46
C PRO A 90 8.70 -0.32 -4.01
N VAL A 91 7.87 0.17 -4.95
CA VAL A 91 6.49 0.61 -4.66
C VAL A 91 5.64 -0.57 -4.21
N ARG A 92 5.74 -1.70 -4.91
CA ARG A 92 5.01 -2.93 -4.57
C ARG A 92 5.43 -3.46 -3.20
N SER A 93 6.74 -3.51 -2.92
CA SER A 93 7.28 -3.98 -1.65
C SER A 93 6.88 -3.11 -0.47
N ASN A 94 6.93 -1.78 -0.60
CA ASN A 94 6.51 -0.88 0.47
C ASN A 94 4.99 -0.96 0.71
N LEU A 95 4.17 -1.03 -0.34
CA LEU A 95 2.73 -1.23 -0.22
C LEU A 95 2.41 -2.54 0.52
N GLU A 96 3.06 -3.64 0.13
CA GLU A 96 2.90 -4.92 0.80
C GLU A 96 3.34 -4.84 2.27
N ALA A 97 4.46 -4.17 2.57
CA ALA A 97 4.94 -3.99 3.94
C ALA A 97 3.95 -3.20 4.81
N SER A 98 3.39 -2.10 4.32
CA SER A 98 2.37 -1.31 5.04
C SER A 98 1.11 -2.13 5.32
N ILE A 99 0.63 -2.91 4.34
CA ILE A 99 -0.54 -3.79 4.52
C ILE A 99 -0.24 -4.88 5.56
N ARG A 100 0.95 -5.49 5.52
CA ARG A 100 1.36 -6.50 6.53
C ARG A 100 1.40 -5.89 7.93
N SER A 101 1.90 -4.65 8.06
CA SER A 101 1.92 -3.94 9.32
C SER A 101 0.50 -3.69 9.85
N GLY A 102 -0.41 -3.23 9.00
CA GLY A 102 -1.82 -3.02 9.35
C GLY A 102 -2.52 -4.31 9.78
N LEU A 103 -2.32 -5.42 9.06
CA LEU A 103 -2.91 -6.72 9.40
C LEU A 103 -2.39 -7.29 10.73
N LEU A 104 -1.10 -7.12 11.01
CA LEU A 104 -0.51 -7.53 12.29
C LEU A 104 -1.09 -6.71 13.45
N LEU A 105 -1.17 -5.39 13.28
CA LEU A 105 -1.80 -4.51 14.26
C LEU A 105 -3.27 -4.89 14.48
N TRP A 106 -4.01 -5.17 13.41
CA TRP A 106 -5.41 -5.60 13.50
C TRP A 106 -5.56 -6.90 14.31
N ALA A 107 -4.71 -7.90 14.04
CA ALA A 107 -4.72 -9.16 14.79
C ALA A 107 -4.30 -9.00 16.26
N GLU A 108 -3.42 -8.04 16.56
CA GLU A 108 -3.04 -7.69 17.94
C GLU A 108 -4.21 -7.04 18.70
N LEU A 109 -4.91 -6.10 18.05
CA LEU A 109 -6.06 -5.41 18.64
C LEU A 109 -7.29 -6.32 18.81
N HIS A 110 -7.46 -7.30 17.91
CA HIS A 110 -8.60 -8.21 17.87
C HIS A 110 -8.15 -9.67 18.01
N SER A 111 -7.42 -9.99 19.08
CA SER A 111 -6.87 -11.34 19.28
C SER A 111 -7.94 -12.44 19.31
N GLU A 112 -9.19 -12.11 19.64
CA GLU A 112 -10.33 -13.02 19.70
C GLU A 112 -10.81 -13.52 18.34
N ILE A 113 -10.51 -12.79 17.25
CA ILE A 113 -10.90 -13.20 15.89
C ILE A 113 -9.88 -14.17 15.28
N VAL A 114 -8.67 -14.24 15.86
CA VAL A 114 -7.55 -15.04 15.36
C VAL A 114 -7.85 -16.54 15.56
N PRO A 115 -7.93 -17.33 14.47
CA PRO A 115 -8.12 -18.78 14.59
C PRO A 115 -7.01 -19.46 15.42
N PRO A 116 -7.34 -20.49 16.22
CA PRO A 116 -6.36 -21.19 17.08
C PRO A 116 -5.14 -21.73 16.33
N VAL A 117 -5.28 -22.10 15.05
CA VAL A 117 -4.17 -22.58 14.21
C VAL A 117 -3.09 -21.52 13.98
N PHE A 118 -3.42 -20.23 14.14
CA PHE A 118 -2.49 -19.11 13.99
C PHE A 118 -2.07 -18.49 15.32
N ALA A 119 -2.85 -18.66 16.39
CA ALA A 119 -2.66 -17.96 17.67
C ALA A 119 -1.33 -18.32 18.36
N ASP A 120 -0.95 -19.60 18.36
CA ASP A 120 0.20 -20.11 19.11
C ASP A 120 1.46 -20.33 18.24
N ASP A 121 1.37 -20.08 16.93
CA ASP A 121 2.49 -20.24 15.98
C ASP A 121 2.75 -18.94 15.20
N PRO A 122 3.79 -18.17 15.57
CA PRO A 122 4.19 -16.96 14.85
C PRO A 122 4.50 -17.20 13.37
N SER A 123 4.93 -18.40 12.99
CA SER A 123 5.15 -18.76 11.58
C SER A 123 3.85 -18.92 10.82
N ALA A 124 2.84 -19.55 11.43
CA ALA A 124 1.51 -19.67 10.85
C ALA A 124 0.87 -18.29 10.67
N MET A 125 0.99 -17.40 11.65
CA MET A 125 0.53 -16.01 11.52
C MET A 125 1.23 -15.27 10.37
N ARG A 126 2.55 -15.42 10.23
CA ARG A 126 3.29 -14.80 9.10
C ARG A 126 2.80 -15.27 7.73
N ILE A 127 2.38 -16.53 7.60
CA ILE A 127 1.79 -17.07 6.36
C ILE A 127 0.43 -16.43 6.09
N ALA A 128 -0.43 -16.35 7.12
CA ALA A 128 -1.75 -15.75 6.98
C ALA A 128 -1.68 -14.27 6.56
N VAL A 129 -0.79 -13.51 7.20
CA VAL A 129 -0.54 -12.09 6.87
C VAL A 129 0.07 -11.93 5.48
N ALA A 130 1.02 -12.79 5.08
CA ALA A 130 1.59 -12.75 3.74
C ALA A 130 0.55 -13.05 2.65
N TYR A 131 -0.32 -14.04 2.88
CA TYR A 131 -1.40 -14.37 1.97
C TYR A 131 -2.38 -13.20 1.78
N ALA A 132 -2.84 -12.61 2.89
CA ALA A 132 -3.75 -11.47 2.86
C ALA A 132 -3.11 -10.25 2.19
N ALA A 133 -1.89 -9.88 2.57
CA ALA A 133 -1.20 -8.71 2.00
C ALA A 133 -0.93 -8.86 0.49
N ALA A 134 -0.41 -10.01 0.06
CA ALA A 134 -0.15 -10.25 -1.36
C ALA A 134 -1.46 -10.29 -2.17
N GLY A 135 -2.54 -10.83 -1.60
CA GLY A 135 -3.88 -10.83 -2.19
C GLY A 135 -4.43 -9.41 -2.37
N THR A 136 -4.34 -8.57 -1.33
CA THR A 136 -4.77 -7.16 -1.39
C THR A 136 -3.95 -6.37 -2.42
N VAL A 137 -2.62 -6.53 -2.46
CA VAL A 137 -1.78 -5.88 -3.49
C VAL A 137 -2.21 -6.31 -4.90
N GLY A 138 -2.44 -7.61 -5.12
CA GLY A 138 -2.90 -8.11 -6.42
C GLY A 138 -4.27 -7.53 -6.81
N ALA A 139 -5.20 -7.43 -5.86
CA ALA A 139 -6.51 -6.83 -6.11
C ALA A 139 -6.41 -5.33 -6.42
N ILE A 140 -5.55 -4.59 -5.74
CA ILE A 140 -5.25 -3.18 -6.03
C ILE A 140 -4.68 -3.01 -7.44
N GLU A 141 -3.74 -3.89 -7.84
CA GLU A 141 -3.17 -3.87 -9.19
C GLU A 141 -4.24 -4.13 -10.27
N GLU A 142 -5.16 -5.06 -10.04
CA GLU A 142 -6.30 -5.27 -10.95
C GLU A 142 -7.26 -4.08 -10.98
N TRP A 143 -7.57 -3.49 -9.82
CA TRP A 143 -8.43 -2.32 -9.74
C TRP A 143 -7.84 -1.11 -10.48
N LEU A 144 -6.53 -0.87 -10.32
CA LEU A 144 -5.81 0.21 -11.03
C LEU A 144 -5.81 0.04 -12.55
N ARG A 145 -5.88 -1.20 -13.07
CA ARG A 145 -6.03 -1.49 -14.50
C ARG A 145 -7.44 -1.25 -15.02
N SER A 146 -8.44 -1.34 -14.15
CA SER A 146 -9.82 -1.10 -14.50
C SER A 146 -10.12 0.41 -14.65
N ASP A 147 -11.21 0.70 -15.36
CA ASP A 147 -11.82 2.04 -15.41
C ASP A 147 -12.80 2.27 -14.24
N ASP A 148 -12.83 1.36 -13.25
CA ASP A 148 -13.72 1.44 -12.08
C ASP A 148 -13.17 2.42 -11.04
N ASP A 149 -13.97 3.40 -10.63
CA ASP A 149 -13.64 4.38 -9.60
C ASP A 149 -14.53 4.26 -8.34
N ASP A 150 -15.40 3.24 -8.28
CA ASP A 150 -16.29 2.96 -7.15
C ASP A 150 -15.51 2.26 -6.03
N ILE A 151 -15.07 3.05 -5.04
CA ILE A 151 -14.37 2.56 -3.84
C ILE A 151 -15.21 1.54 -3.09
N ASP A 152 -16.51 1.79 -2.90
CA ASP A 152 -17.35 0.89 -2.09
C ASP A 152 -17.50 -0.47 -2.77
N ARG A 153 -17.56 -0.50 -4.10
CA ARG A 153 -17.51 -1.73 -4.87
C ARG A 153 -16.16 -2.44 -4.73
N ALA A 154 -15.05 -1.72 -4.87
CA ALA A 154 -13.72 -2.29 -4.70
C ALA A 154 -13.52 -2.89 -3.30
N VAL A 155 -13.88 -2.16 -2.24
CA VAL A 155 -13.86 -2.66 -0.85
C VAL A 155 -14.68 -3.94 -0.72
N ARG A 156 -15.93 -3.95 -1.19
CA ARG A 156 -16.79 -5.14 -1.11
C ARG A 156 -16.18 -6.35 -1.80
N LEU A 157 -15.59 -6.17 -2.98
CA LEU A 157 -14.99 -7.27 -3.76
C LEU A 157 -13.72 -7.82 -3.08
N ILE A 158 -12.87 -6.96 -2.53
CA ILE A 158 -11.64 -7.38 -1.85
C ILE A 158 -11.96 -8.11 -0.55
N LEU A 159 -12.89 -7.59 0.26
CA LEU A 159 -13.32 -8.26 1.48
C LEU A 159 -14.00 -9.61 1.17
N ALA A 160 -14.81 -9.70 0.11
CA ALA A 160 -15.41 -10.96 -0.32
C ALA A 160 -14.40 -12.02 -0.80
N ALA A 161 -13.21 -11.59 -1.24
CA ALA A 161 -12.12 -12.49 -1.61
C ALA A 161 -11.22 -12.89 -0.41
N SER A 162 -11.38 -12.21 0.73
CA SER A 162 -10.54 -12.41 1.91
C SER A 162 -11.02 -13.58 2.77
N PRO A 163 -10.12 -14.23 3.54
CA PRO A 163 -10.53 -15.20 4.55
C PRO A 163 -11.50 -14.59 5.55
N GLU A 164 -12.65 -15.23 5.76
CA GLU A 164 -13.75 -14.69 6.58
C GLU A 164 -13.37 -14.29 8.00
N TRP A 165 -12.36 -14.95 8.59
CA TRP A 165 -11.98 -14.68 9.98
C TRP A 165 -11.38 -13.28 10.17
N TRP A 166 -10.81 -12.66 9.13
CA TRP A 166 -10.37 -11.27 9.18
C TRP A 166 -11.53 -10.28 9.32
N LEU A 167 -12.74 -10.69 8.93
CA LEU A 167 -13.95 -9.86 8.87
C LEU A 167 -14.81 -9.97 10.14
N ARG A 168 -14.38 -10.80 11.10
CA ARG A 168 -15.12 -11.05 12.35
C ARG A 168 -14.79 -10.03 13.41
#